data_AF-X0YN97-F1
#
_entry.id   AF-X0YN97-F1
#
_cell.length_a   1.000
_cell.length_b   1.000
_cell.length_c   1.000
_cell.angle_alpha   90.00
_cell.angle_beta   90.00
_cell.angle_gamma   90.00
#
_symmetry.space_group_name_H-M   'P 1'
#
loop_
_entity.id
_entity.type
_entity.pdbx_description
1 polymer ?
#
loop_
_entity_poly.entity_id
_entity_poly.type
_entity_poly.pdbx_seq_one_letter_code
_entity_poly.pdbx_strand_id
1 'polypeptide(L)' 'MNELDTENVEPLAHCLPVSNVFREDSVKESLGTENTLANAPQRDGEFFKVPKILDDSSGA' A
#
# COMPACT_ATOMS: atom_id res chain seq x y z
N MET A 1 -20.76 21.26 -4.03
CA MET A 1 -19.74 20.79 -5.00
C MET A 1 -20.12 21.09 -6.47
N ASN A 2 -21.27 21.72 -6.77
CA ASN A 2 -21.76 21.91 -8.15
C ASN A 2 -21.98 23.39 -8.50
N GLU A 3 -21.31 24.30 -7.81
CA GLU A 3 -21.50 25.76 -8.01
C GLU A 3 -20.65 26.32 -9.14
N LEU A 4 -19.63 25.58 -9.59
CA LEU A 4 -18.72 25.98 -10.66
C LEU A 4 -18.78 24.95 -11.79
N ASP A 5 -18.78 25.45 -13.02
CA ASP A 5 -18.64 24.63 -14.23
C ASP A 5 -17.16 24.26 -14.42
N THR A 6 -16.90 22.96 -14.38
CA THR A 6 -15.58 22.37 -14.63
C THR A 6 -15.62 21.36 -15.79
N GLU A 7 -16.66 21.37 -16.64
CA GLU A 7 -16.85 20.38 -17.73
C GLU A 7 -15.64 20.30 -18.67
N ASN A 8 -14.91 21.41 -18.82
CA ASN A 8 -13.77 21.53 -19.74
C ASN A 8 -12.43 21.81 -19.01
N VAL A 9 -12.40 21.58 -17.70
CA VAL A 9 -11.18 21.74 -16.89
C VAL A 9 -10.62 20.36 -16.58
N GLU A 10 -9.47 20.05 -17.14
CA GLU A 10 -8.78 18.80 -16.81
C GLU A 10 -8.46 18.73 -15.31
N PRO A 11 -8.76 17.61 -14.63
CA PRO A 11 -8.44 17.44 -13.22
C PRO A 11 -6.94 17.55 -12.95
N LEU A 12 -6.57 18.32 -11.92
CA LEU A 12 -5.19 18.42 -11.48
C LEU A 12 -4.84 17.24 -10.55
N ALA A 13 -4.13 16.23 -11.08
CA ALA A 13 -3.69 15.09 -10.26
C ALA A 13 -2.52 15.44 -9.32
N HIS A 14 -1.56 16.24 -9.81
CA HIS A 14 -0.38 16.66 -9.06
C HIS A 14 -0.13 18.15 -9.29
N CYS A 15 0.12 18.90 -8.22
CA CYS A 15 0.37 20.34 -8.30
C CYS A 15 1.75 20.71 -8.87
N LEU A 16 2.66 19.74 -8.97
CA LEU A 16 3.98 19.90 -9.54
C LEU A 16 4.11 19.10 -10.84
N PRO A 17 4.96 19.55 -11.78
CA PRO A 17 5.27 18.76 -12.98
C PRO A 17 5.83 17.39 -12.58
N VAL A 18 5.26 16.33 -13.15
CA VAL A 18 5.66 14.95 -12.88
C VAL A 18 6.54 14.45 -14.00
N SER A 19 7.61 13.76 -13.65
CA SER A 19 8.43 12.98 -14.57
C SER A 19 8.64 11.58 -14.00
N ASN A 20 9.09 10.64 -14.83
CA ASN A 20 9.43 9.30 -14.36
C ASN A 20 10.66 9.37 -13.45
N VAL A 21 10.48 9.08 -12.17
CA VAL A 21 11.56 9.01 -11.19
C VAL A 21 11.90 7.55 -10.95
N PHE A 22 12.99 7.09 -11.56
CA PHE A 22 13.48 5.72 -11.39
C PHE A 22 14.41 5.61 -10.18
N ARG A 23 14.48 4.41 -9.61
CA ARG A 23 15.44 4.03 -8.57
C ARG A 23 16.44 3.04 -9.17
N GLU A 24 17.72 3.23 -8.87
CA GLU A 24 18.77 2.26 -9.19
C GLU A 24 18.48 0.87 -8.59
N ASP A 25 18.72 -0.18 -9.35
CA ASP A 25 18.54 -1.56 -8.91
C ASP A 25 19.71 -2.03 -8.05
N SER A 26 19.74 -1.54 -6.81
CA SER A 26 20.75 -1.87 -5.81
C SER A 26 20.09 -2.46 -4.56
N VAL A 27 20.76 -3.46 -3.98
CA VAL A 27 20.37 -4.07 -2.70
C VAL A 27 20.59 -3.06 -1.58
N LYS A 28 19.63 -3.01 -0.65
CA LYS A 28 19.70 -2.22 0.59
C LYS A 28 19.38 -3.12 1.78
N GLU A 29 19.87 -2.74 2.95
CA GLU A 29 19.54 -3.44 4.19
C GLU A 29 18.04 -3.35 4.48
N SER A 30 17.44 -4.49 4.80
CA SER A 30 16.05 -4.58 5.25
C SER A 30 15.92 -4.18 6.72
N LEU A 31 14.72 -3.78 7.13
CA LEU A 31 14.42 -3.30 8.50
C LEU A 31 14.67 -4.35 9.61
N GLY A 32 14.69 -5.64 9.26
CA GLY A 32 14.82 -6.76 10.19
C GLY A 32 13.50 -7.18 10.83
N THR A 33 13.40 -8.44 11.24
CA THR A 33 12.16 -9.07 11.72
C THR A 33 11.55 -8.33 12.91
N GLU A 34 12.33 -8.05 13.95
CA GLU A 34 11.80 -7.44 15.18
C GLU A 34 11.21 -6.05 14.95
N ASN A 35 11.91 -5.18 14.22
CA ASN A 35 11.42 -3.84 13.89
C ASN A 35 10.20 -3.90 12.95
N THR A 36 10.16 -4.87 12.03
CA THR A 36 9.04 -5.07 11.11
C THR A 36 7.76 -5.48 11.85
N LEU A 37 7.91 -6.33 12.88
CA LEU A 37 6.78 -6.88 13.65
C LEU A 37 6.44 -6.06 14.90
N ALA A 38 7.20 -5.01 15.22
CA ALA A 38 7.07 -4.23 16.45
C ALA A 38 5.65 -3.67 16.67
N ASN A 39 4.92 -3.40 15.58
CA ASN A 39 3.55 -2.89 15.62
C ASN A 39 2.52 -3.90 15.08
N ALA A 40 2.88 -5.17 14.89
CA ALA A 40 1.95 -6.19 14.44
C ALA A 40 0.82 -6.38 15.47
N PRO A 41 -0.46 -6.21 15.12
CA PRO A 41 -1.57 -6.42 16.07
C PRO A 41 -1.56 -7.83 16.68
N GLN A 42 -1.20 -8.83 15.87
CA GLN A 42 -0.93 -10.19 16.29
C GLN A 42 0.23 -10.75 15.47
N ARG A 43 1.11 -11.51 16.11
CA ARG A 43 2.21 -12.23 15.45
C ARG A 43 2.25 -13.69 15.88
N ASP A 44 2.76 -14.53 15.01
CA ASP A 44 3.12 -15.92 15.31
C ASP A 44 4.58 -16.11 14.94
N GLY A 45 5.47 -16.12 15.94
CA GLY A 45 6.91 -16.05 15.73
C GLY A 45 7.30 -14.85 14.86
N GLU A 46 7.89 -15.13 13.71
CA GLU A 46 8.37 -14.15 12.71
C GLU A 46 7.29 -13.75 11.69
N PHE A 47 6.02 -14.16 11.88
CA PHE A 47 4.94 -13.93 10.92
C PHE A 47 3.85 -13.01 11.47
N PHE A 48 3.22 -12.23 10.60
CA PHE A 48 1.95 -11.56 10.90
C PHE A 48 0.84 -12.60 10.97
N LYS A 49 0.03 -12.56 12.02
CA LYS A 49 -1.10 -13.47 12.18
C LYS A 49 -2.38 -12.79 11.68
N VAL A 50 -3.06 -13.45 10.74
CA VAL A 50 -4.34 -12.99 10.14
C VAL A 50 -5.36 -14.12 10.12
N PRO A 51 -6.67 -13.82 10.06
CA PRO A 51 -7.69 -14.84 9.79
C PRO A 51 -7.39 -15.56 8.48
N LYS A 52 -7.61 -16.88 8.45
CA LYS A 52 -7.47 -17.66 7.23
C LYS A 52 -8.49 -17.18 6.20
N ILE A 53 -8.03 -16.81 5.01
CA ILE A 53 -8.92 -16.55 3.88
C ILE A 53 -9.38 -17.90 3.33
N LEU A 54 -10.70 -18.11 3.32
CA LEU A 54 -11.36 -19.25 2.71
C LEU A 54 -12.25 -18.69 1.59
N ASP A 55 -12.28 -19.34 0.43
CA ASP A 55 -13.28 -19.05 -0.59
C ASP A 55 -14.66 -19.55 -0.11
N ASP A 56 -15.72 -18.82 -0.48
CA ASP A 56 -17.13 -19.09 -0.13
C ASP A 56 -17.66 -20.48 -0.58
N SER A 57 -16.84 -21.28 -1.25
CA SER A 57 -17.18 -22.64 -1.71
C SER A 57 -16.60 -23.77 -0.85
N SER A 58 -15.97 -23.49 0.30
CA SER A 58 -15.58 -24.55 1.25
C SER A 58 -16.67 -24.86 2.27
N GLY A 59 -17.84 -25.27 1.75
CA GLY A 59 -18.88 -25.94 2.53
C GLY A 59 -18.41 -27.36 2.88
N ALA A 60 -18.05 -27.56 4.14
CA ALA A 60 -18.21 -28.85 4.80
C ALA A 60 -19.67 -29.00 5.26
#